data_AF-A0A935CDV6-F1
#
_entry.id   AF-A0A935CDV6-F1
#
_cell.length_a   1.000
_cell.length_b   1.000
_cell.length_c   1.000
_cell.angle_alpha   90.00
_cell.angle_beta   90.00
_cell.angle_gamma   90.00
#
_symmetry.space_group_name_H-M   'P 1'
#
loop_
_entity.id
_entity.type
_entity.pdbx_description
1 polymer ?
#
loop_
_entity_poly.entity_id
_entity_poly.type
_entity_poly.pdbx_seq_one_letter_code
_entity_poly.pdbx_strand_id
1 'polypeptide(L)'
;MRRAADDTPDGGVLVVCTGNICRSPAGERLLRHSWPAAALTVTSAGTYGVVGHPVEPAMARLLQADGVDVSGFAARRLTEGLIARAGLVLTMETGHRTSVVQTHPQALARTFTLREFAHLLEVCRVAEPAAYLAALGTDPTTRLREFTRLAADARSRRLAPPCAEPDIDDPYGRGDEAYQRAYAEIRAAVDVIVRHASRVDDR
;
A
#
# COMPACT_ATOMS: atom_id res chain seq x y z
N MET A 1 -18.78 -30.97 1.89
CA MET A 1 -18.71 -29.82 0.98
C MET A 1 -18.92 -28.54 1.78
N ARG A 2 -17.84 -27.87 2.20
CA ARG A 2 -17.92 -26.49 2.71
C ARG A 2 -17.93 -25.56 1.50
N ARG A 3 -18.90 -24.65 1.42
CA ARG A 3 -18.90 -23.56 0.43
C ARG A 3 -17.55 -22.85 0.52
N ALA A 4 -16.86 -22.71 -0.62
CA ALA A 4 -15.76 -21.77 -0.73
C ALA A 4 -16.27 -20.42 -0.22
N ALA A 5 -15.59 -19.86 0.77
CA ALA A 5 -15.83 -18.48 1.17
C ALA A 5 -15.66 -17.62 -0.08
N ASP A 6 -16.56 -16.66 -0.26
CA ASP A 6 -16.53 -15.71 -1.35
C ASP A 6 -15.09 -15.14 -1.49
N ASP A 7 -14.37 -15.54 -2.54
CA ASP A 7 -12.98 -15.14 -2.81
C ASP A 7 -12.90 -13.70 -3.34
N THR A 8 -14.04 -12.99 -3.34
CA THR A 8 -14.14 -11.60 -3.74
C THR A 8 -13.39 -10.73 -2.73
N PRO A 9 -12.40 -9.93 -3.17
CA PRO A 9 -11.67 -9.05 -2.28
C PRO A 9 -12.59 -8.02 -1.62
N ASP A 10 -12.45 -7.85 -0.30
CA ASP A 10 -13.26 -6.94 0.53
C ASP A 10 -12.98 -5.45 0.23
N GLY A 11 -12.14 -5.14 -0.76
CA GLY A 11 -11.77 -3.76 -1.15
C GLY A 11 -10.71 -3.11 -0.26
N GLY A 12 -10.18 -3.81 0.75
CA GLY A 12 -9.14 -3.29 1.64
C GLY A 12 -7.73 -3.28 1.03
N VAL A 13 -6.83 -2.52 1.67
CA VAL A 13 -5.41 -2.40 1.30
C VAL A 13 -4.55 -3.25 2.23
N LEU A 14 -3.63 -4.03 1.64
CA LEU A 14 -2.61 -4.79 2.36
C LEU A 14 -1.21 -4.26 2.02
N VAL A 15 -0.47 -3.81 3.02
CA VAL A 15 0.92 -3.34 2.87
C VAL A 15 1.90 -4.44 3.28
N VAL A 16 2.90 -4.75 2.46
CA VAL A 16 3.81 -5.90 2.67
C VAL A 16 5.27 -5.47 2.66
N CYS A 17 6.02 -5.94 3.66
CA CYS A 17 7.49 -5.91 3.65
C CYS A 17 8.06 -7.25 4.14
N THR A 18 9.31 -7.31 4.59
CA THR A 18 9.91 -8.54 5.12
C THR A 18 9.42 -8.86 6.55
N GLY A 19 9.78 -8.01 7.52
CA GLY A 19 9.58 -8.29 8.95
C GLY A 19 8.25 -7.80 9.53
N ASN A 20 7.52 -6.93 8.83
CA ASN A 20 6.34 -6.23 9.35
C ASN A 20 6.57 -5.41 10.62
N ILE A 21 7.77 -4.82 10.76
CA ILE A 21 8.12 -3.97 11.92
C ILE A 21 8.56 -2.56 11.52
N CYS A 22 9.12 -2.35 10.31
CA CYS A 22 9.57 -1.04 9.83
C CYS A 22 8.65 -0.47 8.73
N ARG A 23 8.88 -0.89 7.49
CA ARG A 23 8.33 -0.24 6.29
C ARG A 23 6.82 -0.47 6.09
N SER A 24 6.35 -1.72 6.17
CA SER A 24 4.91 -2.00 6.00
C SER A 24 4.02 -1.46 7.13
N PRO A 25 4.46 -1.43 8.40
CA PRO A 25 3.73 -0.69 9.43
C PRO A 25 3.66 0.81 9.15
N ALA A 26 4.76 1.44 8.69
CA ALA A 26 4.73 2.85 8.33
C ALA A 26 3.71 3.14 7.21
N GLY A 27 3.72 2.34 6.14
CA GLY A 27 2.73 2.47 5.07
C GLY A 27 1.27 2.26 5.55
N GLU A 28 1.01 1.24 6.37
CA GLU A 28 -0.32 1.02 6.96
C GLU A 28 -0.76 2.22 7.79
N ARG A 29 0.10 2.70 8.69
CA ARG A 29 -0.25 3.73 9.67
C ARG A 29 -0.46 5.10 9.00
N LEU A 30 0.34 5.46 8.00
CA LEU A 30 0.16 6.69 7.22
C LEU A 30 -1.14 6.66 6.40
N LEU A 31 -1.44 5.54 5.72
CA LEU A 31 -2.70 5.38 4.99
C LEU A 31 -3.89 5.45 5.95
N ARG A 32 -3.85 4.74 7.08
CA ARG A 32 -4.91 4.82 8.11
C ARG A 32 -5.08 6.21 8.69
N HIS A 33 -4.00 6.97 8.83
CA HIS A 33 -4.06 8.34 9.34
C HIS A 33 -4.81 9.28 8.39
N SER A 34 -4.84 8.95 7.10
CA SER A 34 -5.42 9.79 6.05
C SER A 34 -6.93 9.64 5.88
N TRP A 35 -7.54 8.57 6.43
CA TRP A 35 -8.98 8.32 6.35
C TRP A 35 -9.55 7.79 7.67
N PRO A 36 -10.83 8.10 7.99
CA PRO A 36 -11.52 7.41 9.06
C PRO A 36 -11.52 5.89 8.82
N ALA A 37 -11.33 5.08 9.86
CA ALA A 37 -11.25 3.62 9.75
C ALA A 37 -12.50 2.98 9.08
N ALA A 38 -13.66 3.64 9.17
CA ALA A 38 -14.89 3.19 8.51
C ALA A 38 -14.89 3.35 6.99
N ALA A 39 -14.00 4.18 6.43
CA ALA A 39 -13.95 4.48 4.99
C ALA A 39 -13.07 3.50 4.21
N LEU A 40 -12.02 2.96 4.84
CA LEU A 40 -11.08 2.06 4.19
C LEU A 40 -10.36 1.16 5.20
N THR A 41 -10.47 -0.16 5.00
CA THR A 41 -9.66 -1.11 5.76
C THR A 41 -8.25 -1.15 5.18
N VAL A 42 -7.27 -0.71 5.96
CA VAL A 42 -5.85 -0.84 5.63
C VAL A 42 -5.19 -1.73 6.67
N THR A 43 -4.36 -2.67 6.25
CA THR A 43 -3.59 -3.54 7.14
C THR A 43 -2.21 -3.82 6.57
N SER A 44 -1.29 -4.38 7.35
CA SER A 44 0.03 -4.80 6.87
C SER A 44 0.38 -6.22 7.29
N ALA A 45 1.38 -6.79 6.63
CA ALA A 45 1.98 -8.08 6.98
C ALA A 45 3.43 -8.14 6.49
N GLY A 46 4.12 -9.23 6.86
CA GLY A 46 5.51 -9.48 6.49
C GLY A 46 5.68 -10.83 5.82
N THR A 47 6.45 -10.92 4.73
CA THR A 47 6.75 -12.21 4.06
C THR A 47 7.39 -13.20 5.02
N TYR A 48 8.23 -12.71 5.94
CA TYR A 48 8.70 -13.45 7.11
C TYR A 48 7.77 -13.20 8.31
N GLY A 49 7.58 -11.92 8.68
CA GLY A 49 6.73 -11.49 9.78
C GLY A 49 7.30 -11.82 11.17
N VAL A 50 7.76 -10.80 11.90
CA VAL A 50 8.25 -10.95 13.27
C VAL A 50 7.05 -10.90 14.24
N VAL A 51 6.27 -11.99 14.26
CA VAL A 51 4.93 -12.02 14.89
C VAL A 51 4.91 -11.48 16.32
N GLY A 52 3.97 -10.57 16.59
CA GLY A 52 3.73 -9.99 17.91
C GLY A 52 4.60 -8.79 18.26
N HIS A 53 5.63 -8.48 17.47
CA HIS A 53 6.49 -7.32 17.73
C HIS A 53 5.77 -6.00 17.44
N PRO A 54 6.06 -4.93 18.21
CA PRO A 54 5.55 -3.60 17.91
C PRO A 54 6.23 -3.03 16.65
N VAL A 55 5.82 -1.82 16.26
CA VAL A 55 6.58 -1.04 15.26
C VAL A 55 7.99 -0.81 15.79
N GLU A 56 8.99 -0.99 14.92
CA GLU A 56 10.40 -0.79 15.23
C GLU A 56 10.61 0.63 15.81
N PRO A 57 11.27 0.78 16.97
CA PRO A 57 11.34 2.07 17.68
C PRO A 57 11.83 3.25 16.82
N ALA A 58 12.81 3.06 15.95
CA ALA A 58 13.29 4.13 15.07
C ALA A 58 12.22 4.59 14.06
N MET A 59 11.44 3.66 13.50
CA MET A 59 10.33 3.99 12.62
C MET A 59 9.13 4.55 13.39
N ALA A 60 8.86 4.03 14.59
CA ALA A 60 7.80 4.52 15.47
C ALA A 60 7.99 5.99 15.83
N ARG A 61 9.22 6.40 16.17
CA ARG A 61 9.56 7.82 16.44
C ARG A 61 9.21 8.73 15.27
N LEU A 62 9.50 8.30 14.05
CA LEU A 62 9.22 9.09 12.84
C LEU A 62 7.71 9.22 12.58
N LEU A 63 6.94 8.15 12.76
CA LEU A 63 5.48 8.19 12.69
C LEU A 63 4.87 9.11 13.75
N GLN A 64 5.32 8.98 15.00
CA GLN A 64 4.83 9.79 16.11
C GLN A 64 5.16 11.27 15.96
N ALA A 65 6.30 11.61 15.35
CA ALA A 65 6.66 12.98 15.03
C ALA A 65 5.64 13.66 14.08
N ASP A 66 4.95 12.88 13.25
CA ASP A 66 3.86 13.34 12.39
C ASP A 66 2.46 13.14 12.99
N GLY A 67 2.38 12.85 14.29
CA GLY A 67 1.10 12.64 14.99
C GLY A 67 0.40 11.33 14.65
N VAL A 68 1.10 10.37 14.04
CA VAL A 68 0.53 9.08 13.66
C VAL A 68 0.60 8.10 14.83
N ASP A 69 -0.56 7.54 15.20
CA ASP A 69 -0.64 6.56 16.28
C ASP A 69 -0.09 5.18 15.85
N VAL A 70 0.86 4.68 16.63
CA VAL A 70 1.48 3.36 16.49
C VAL A 70 0.97 2.34 17.52
N SER A 71 0.10 2.77 18.44
CA SER A 71 -0.45 1.91 19.48
C SER A 71 -1.27 0.75 18.92
N GLY A 72 -1.35 -0.34 19.68
CA GLY A 72 -2.07 -1.56 19.30
C GLY A 72 -1.52 -2.26 18.05
N PHE A 73 -0.34 -1.86 17.55
CA PHE A 73 0.31 -2.57 16.45
C PHE A 73 0.93 -3.87 16.96
N ALA A 74 0.69 -4.95 16.23
CA ALA A 74 1.42 -6.20 16.39
C ALA A 74 1.73 -6.75 15.00
N ALA A 75 3.02 -6.97 14.75
CA ALA A 75 3.51 -7.55 13.52
C ALA A 75 2.90 -8.94 13.31
N ARG A 76 2.67 -9.31 12.05
CA ARG A 76 2.11 -10.60 11.66
C ARG A 76 2.69 -11.11 10.35
N ARG A 77 2.62 -12.42 10.17
CA ARG A 77 3.08 -13.10 8.97
C ARG A 77 2.05 -12.97 7.84
N LEU A 78 2.55 -12.74 6.64
CA LEU A 78 1.78 -12.77 5.41
C LEU A 78 1.23 -14.19 5.20
N THR A 79 -0.05 -14.28 4.84
CA THR A 79 -0.70 -15.55 4.52
C THR A 79 -1.48 -15.38 3.23
N GLU A 80 -1.71 -16.48 2.52
CA GLU A 80 -2.52 -16.50 1.30
C GLU A 80 -3.90 -15.87 1.53
N GLY A 81 -4.56 -16.21 2.65
CA GLY A 81 -5.87 -15.63 3.00
C GLY A 81 -5.86 -14.11 3.20
N LEU A 82 -4.75 -13.52 3.67
CA LEU A 82 -4.61 -12.06 3.72
C LEU A 82 -4.51 -11.46 2.31
N ILE A 83 -3.79 -12.12 1.41
CA ILE A 83 -3.63 -11.68 0.02
C ILE A 83 -4.96 -11.82 -0.75
N ALA A 84 -5.68 -12.94 -0.55
CA ALA A 84 -6.94 -13.22 -1.21
C ALA A 84 -7.99 -12.12 -0.93
N ARG A 85 -8.13 -11.70 0.33
CA ARG A 85 -9.08 -10.66 0.76
C ARG A 85 -8.69 -9.24 0.35
N ALA A 86 -7.42 -8.98 0.07
CA ALA A 86 -6.95 -7.63 -0.26
C ALA A 86 -7.39 -7.22 -1.67
N GLY A 87 -8.09 -6.08 -1.77
CA GLY A 87 -8.45 -5.46 -3.05
C GLY A 87 -7.26 -4.78 -3.72
N LEU A 88 -6.27 -4.36 -2.93
CA LEU A 88 -4.99 -3.80 -3.35
C LEU A 88 -3.87 -4.29 -2.42
N VAL A 89 -2.75 -4.74 -2.99
CA VAL A 89 -1.54 -5.12 -2.26
C VAL A 89 -0.40 -4.19 -2.66
N LEU A 90 0.18 -3.51 -1.67
CA LEU A 90 1.30 -2.58 -1.84
C LEU A 90 2.54 -3.16 -1.17
N THR A 91 3.61 -3.34 -1.94
CA THR A 91 4.84 -3.95 -1.42
C THR A 91 5.99 -2.94 -1.36
N MET A 92 6.94 -3.15 -0.45
CA MET A 92 8.08 -2.23 -0.29
C MET A 92 9.19 -2.50 -1.31
N GLU A 93 9.32 -3.75 -1.75
CA GLU A 93 10.28 -4.16 -2.78
C GLU A 93 9.59 -5.03 -3.83
N THR A 94 10.22 -5.12 -5.00
CA THR A 94 9.83 -6.01 -6.11
C THR A 94 9.94 -7.48 -5.70
N GLY A 95 10.89 -7.81 -4.83
CA GLY A 95 11.01 -9.14 -4.21
C GLY A 95 9.77 -9.52 -3.41
N HIS A 96 9.22 -8.60 -2.62
CA HIS A 96 7.97 -8.84 -1.87
C HIS A 96 6.77 -9.02 -2.81
N ARG A 97 6.69 -8.23 -3.88
CA ARG A 97 5.65 -8.41 -4.92
C ARG A 97 5.74 -9.79 -5.56
N THR A 98 6.96 -10.25 -5.85
CA THR A 98 7.20 -11.61 -6.35
C THR A 98 6.69 -12.66 -5.36
N SER A 99 7.00 -12.53 -4.06
CA SER A 99 6.50 -13.45 -3.04
C SER A 99 4.97 -13.47 -2.94
N VAL A 100 4.32 -12.30 -3.02
CA VAL A 100 2.85 -12.19 -3.01
C VAL A 100 2.26 -12.94 -4.20
N VAL A 101 2.75 -12.70 -5.41
CA VAL A 101 2.22 -13.32 -6.65
C VAL A 101 2.53 -14.81 -6.70
N GLN A 102 3.68 -15.27 -6.19
CA GLN A 102 3.97 -16.70 -6.07
C GLN A 102 3.04 -17.41 -5.08
N THR A 103 2.66 -16.72 -4.00
CA THR A 103 1.74 -17.26 -2.99
C THR A 103 0.29 -17.27 -3.49
N HIS A 104 -0.16 -16.18 -4.14
CA HIS A 104 -1.51 -16.06 -4.69
C HIS A 104 -1.47 -15.43 -6.10
N PRO A 105 -1.31 -16.23 -7.17
CA PRO A 105 -1.14 -15.73 -8.53
C PRO A 105 -2.26 -14.80 -9.03
N GLN A 106 -3.48 -15.01 -8.54
CA GLN A 106 -4.65 -14.18 -8.88
C GLN A 106 -4.52 -12.73 -8.38
N ALA A 107 -3.61 -12.44 -7.45
CA ALA A 107 -3.34 -11.09 -6.97
C ALA A 107 -2.50 -10.24 -7.93
N LEU A 108 -1.98 -10.78 -9.03
CA LEU A 108 -1.06 -10.09 -9.93
C LEU A 108 -1.55 -8.70 -10.37
N ALA A 109 -2.80 -8.62 -10.81
CA ALA A 109 -3.40 -7.37 -11.31
C ALA A 109 -3.58 -6.31 -10.21
N ARG A 110 -3.60 -6.71 -8.94
CA ARG A 110 -3.79 -5.84 -7.78
C ARG A 110 -2.58 -5.74 -6.86
N THR A 111 -1.41 -6.20 -7.32
CA THR A 111 -0.16 -6.14 -6.56
C THR A 111 0.87 -5.27 -7.27
N PHE A 112 1.37 -4.27 -6.56
CA PHE A 112 2.34 -3.28 -7.02
C PHE A 112 3.36 -3.00 -5.93
N THR A 113 4.55 -2.52 -6.29
CA THR A 113 5.35 -1.83 -5.28
C THR A 113 4.70 -0.50 -4.93
N LEU A 114 4.97 0.03 -3.74
CA LEU A 114 4.37 1.27 -3.26
C LEU A 114 4.71 2.45 -4.19
N ARG A 115 5.98 2.59 -4.59
CA ARG A 115 6.44 3.63 -5.52
C ARG A 115 5.92 3.41 -6.95
N GLU A 116 5.85 2.16 -7.42
CA GLU A 116 5.26 1.82 -8.72
C GLU A 116 3.78 2.24 -8.77
N PHE A 117 3.00 1.92 -7.75
CA PHE A 117 1.59 2.28 -7.71
C PHE A 117 1.40 3.80 -7.73
N ALA A 118 2.09 4.53 -6.86
CA ALA A 118 2.03 6.00 -6.83
C ALA A 118 2.40 6.63 -8.19
N HIS A 119 3.44 6.13 -8.85
CA HIS A 119 3.82 6.55 -10.20
C HIS A 119 2.70 6.32 -11.22
N LEU A 120 2.09 5.12 -11.22
CA LEU A 120 1.00 4.78 -12.14
C LEU A 120 -0.25 5.64 -11.90
N LEU A 121 -0.54 6.04 -10.67
CA LEU A 121 -1.68 6.93 -10.39
C LEU A 121 -1.53 8.30 -11.05
N GLU A 122 -0.33 8.88 -11.05
CA GLU A 122 -0.08 10.15 -11.75
C GLU A 122 -0.24 10.00 -13.26
N VAL A 123 0.17 8.86 -13.82
CA VAL A 123 -0.04 8.55 -15.25
C VAL A 123 -1.54 8.43 -15.56
N CYS A 124 -2.28 7.66 -14.77
CA CYS A 124 -3.72 7.47 -14.95
C CYS A 124 -4.50 8.79 -14.79
N ARG A 125 -4.09 9.65 -13.86
CA ARG A 125 -4.73 10.98 -13.69
C ARG A 125 -4.64 11.83 -14.95
N VAL A 126 -3.53 11.76 -15.69
CA VAL A 126 -3.33 12.52 -16.92
C VAL A 126 -4.02 11.84 -18.11
N ALA A 127 -4.03 10.52 -18.16
CA ALA A 127 -4.59 9.75 -19.26
C ALA A 127 -6.13 9.73 -19.27
N GLU A 128 -6.75 9.80 -18.10
CA GLU A 128 -8.20 9.69 -17.96
C GLU A 128 -8.92 11.05 -18.00
N PRO A 129 -10.12 11.14 -18.61
CA PRO A 129 -10.90 12.37 -18.59
C PRO A 129 -11.23 12.83 -17.16
N ALA A 130 -11.05 14.12 -16.86
CA ALA A 130 -11.36 14.67 -15.54
C ALA A 130 -12.81 14.41 -15.11
N ALA A 131 -13.75 14.44 -16.06
CA ALA A 131 -15.15 14.11 -15.82
C ALA A 131 -15.36 12.66 -15.37
N TYR A 132 -14.57 11.71 -15.90
CA TYR A 132 -14.62 10.31 -15.50
C TYR A 132 -14.15 10.14 -14.06
N LEU A 133 -13.00 10.73 -13.72
CA LEU A 133 -12.45 10.67 -12.35
C LEU A 133 -13.33 11.38 -11.32
N ALA A 134 -14.03 12.44 -11.73
CA ALA A 134 -15.01 13.13 -10.89
C ALA A 134 -16.28 12.28 -10.65
N ALA A 135 -16.71 11.50 -11.64
CA ALA A 135 -17.88 10.63 -11.55
C ALA A 135 -17.68 9.43 -10.59
N LEU A 136 -16.45 9.09 -10.23
CA LEU A 136 -16.15 8.04 -9.24
C LEU A 136 -16.58 8.40 -7.81
N GLY A 137 -16.97 9.65 -7.56
CA GLY A 137 -17.33 10.13 -6.24
C GLY A 137 -16.12 10.28 -5.31
N THR A 138 -16.38 10.28 -4.00
CA THR A 138 -15.39 10.56 -2.94
C THR A 138 -15.09 9.37 -2.04
N ASP A 139 -15.75 8.23 -2.25
CA ASP A 139 -15.53 7.03 -1.45
C ASP A 139 -14.13 6.44 -1.72
N PRO A 140 -13.23 6.39 -0.73
CA PRO A 140 -11.85 5.92 -0.94
C PRO A 140 -11.77 4.49 -1.45
N THR A 141 -12.67 3.61 -0.98
CA THR A 141 -12.72 2.21 -1.41
C THR A 141 -13.04 2.09 -2.90
N THR A 142 -14.06 2.82 -3.36
CA THR A 142 -14.45 2.86 -4.78
C THR A 142 -13.36 3.45 -5.64
N ARG A 143 -12.76 4.58 -5.23
CA ARG A 143 -11.67 5.22 -5.98
C ARG A 143 -10.45 4.33 -6.06
N LEU A 144 -10.00 3.72 -4.95
CA LEU A 144 -8.84 2.81 -4.97
C LEU A 144 -9.09 1.57 -5.80
N ARG A 145 -10.29 1.01 -5.78
CA ARG A 145 -10.66 -0.12 -6.66
C ARG A 145 -10.50 0.26 -8.13
N GLU A 146 -11.02 1.43 -8.51
CA GLU A 146 -10.92 1.90 -9.88
C GLU A 146 -9.48 2.21 -10.29
N PHE A 147 -8.74 2.95 -9.46
CA PHE A 147 -7.33 3.24 -9.70
C PHE A 147 -6.45 1.98 -9.75
N THR A 148 -6.78 0.95 -8.97
CA THR A 148 -6.12 -0.37 -9.07
C THR A 148 -6.32 -0.98 -10.45
N ARG A 149 -7.55 -0.92 -10.99
CA ARG A 149 -7.87 -1.39 -12.35
C ARG A 149 -7.12 -0.58 -13.40
N LEU A 150 -7.14 0.75 -13.31
CA LEU A 150 -6.46 1.65 -14.23
C LEU A 150 -4.94 1.45 -14.21
N ALA A 151 -4.32 1.34 -13.02
CA ALA A 151 -2.90 1.08 -12.87
C ALA A 151 -2.50 -0.28 -13.46
N ALA A 152 -3.35 -1.31 -13.29
CA ALA A 152 -3.12 -2.62 -13.88
C ALA A 152 -3.12 -2.57 -15.43
N ASP A 153 -4.10 -1.85 -16.01
CA ASP A 153 -4.20 -1.66 -17.46
C ASP A 153 -3.02 -0.84 -18.00
N ALA A 154 -2.67 0.27 -17.33
CA ALA A 154 -1.53 1.11 -17.68
C ALA A 154 -0.20 0.35 -17.67
N ARG A 155 0.01 -0.51 -16.66
CA ARG A 155 1.18 -1.40 -16.59
C ARG A 155 1.17 -2.45 -17.71
N SER A 156 0.03 -3.07 -17.98
CA SER A 156 -0.10 -4.10 -19.02
C SER A 156 0.16 -3.54 -20.41
N ARG A 157 -0.36 -2.34 -20.70
CA ARG A 157 -0.22 -1.66 -21.99
C ARG A 157 1.04 -0.83 -22.12
N ARG A 158 1.85 -0.73 -21.06
CA ARG A 158 3.07 0.09 -20.98
C ARG A 158 2.81 1.56 -21.36
N LEU A 159 1.75 2.14 -20.81
CA LEU A 159 1.32 3.51 -21.11
C LEU A 159 2.26 4.59 -20.53
N ALA A 160 3.24 4.20 -19.72
CA ALA A 160 4.26 5.07 -19.17
C ALA A 160 5.62 4.36 -19.06
N PRO A 161 6.73 5.12 -19.00
CA PRO A 161 8.01 4.59 -18.58
C PRO A 161 7.90 3.86 -17.24
N PRO A 162 8.67 2.77 -17.03
CA PRO A 162 8.68 2.08 -15.76
C PRO A 162 9.13 3.03 -14.64
N CYS A 163 8.63 2.80 -13.42
CA CYS A 163 9.14 3.48 -12.24
C CYS A 163 10.65 3.17 -12.12
N ALA A 164 11.49 4.21 -12.14
CA ALA A 164 12.94 4.05 -12.16
C ALA A 164 13.48 3.33 -10.92
N GLU A 165 12.88 3.63 -9.75
CA GLU A 165 13.24 3.05 -8.46
C GLU A 165 11.96 2.58 -7.76
N PRO A 166 11.49 1.36 -8.06
CA PRO A 166 10.25 0.85 -7.49
C PRO A 166 10.40 0.40 -6.03
N ASP A 167 11.63 0.16 -5.58
CA ASP A 167 11.94 -0.43 -4.28
C ASP A 167 12.27 0.66 -3.24
N ILE A 168 11.90 0.41 -2.00
CA ILE A 168 12.25 1.21 -0.82
C ILE A 168 13.19 0.37 0.04
N ASP A 169 14.44 0.80 0.16
CA ASP A 169 15.50 0.08 0.85
C ASP A 169 15.13 -0.26 2.30
N ASP A 170 15.63 -1.40 2.81
CA ASP A 170 15.39 -1.81 4.18
C ASP A 170 16.24 -1.00 5.19
N PRO A 171 15.62 -0.18 6.06
CA PRO A 171 16.37 0.60 7.04
C PRO A 171 16.83 -0.23 8.25
N TYR A 172 16.34 -1.46 8.43
CA TYR A 172 16.55 -2.22 9.65
C TYR A 172 18.04 -2.44 9.95
N GLY A 173 18.49 -1.92 11.11
CA GLY A 173 19.89 -2.01 11.53
C GLY A 173 20.87 -1.15 10.72
N ARG A 174 20.39 -0.18 9.92
CA ARG A 174 21.22 0.66 9.02
C ARG A 174 21.46 2.09 9.53
N GLY A 175 21.01 2.42 10.74
CA GLY A 175 21.16 3.76 11.33
C GLY A 175 20.08 4.76 10.93
N ASP A 176 20.04 5.91 11.61
CA ASP A 176 18.91 6.86 11.54
C ASP A 176 18.67 7.44 10.13
N GLU A 177 19.72 7.71 9.35
CA GLU A 177 19.59 8.24 7.97
C GLU A 177 18.82 7.29 7.05
N ALA A 178 19.03 5.97 7.21
CA ALA A 178 18.31 4.98 6.42
C ALA A 178 16.82 4.97 6.77
N TYR A 179 16.47 5.08 8.06
CA TYR A 179 15.08 5.19 8.50
C TYR A 179 14.42 6.46 7.97
N GLN A 180 15.12 7.60 8.04
CA GLN A 180 14.61 8.87 7.53
C GLN A 180 14.34 8.80 6.02
N ARG A 181 15.27 8.23 5.25
CA ARG A 181 15.13 8.04 3.80
C ARG A 181 13.94 7.15 3.47
N ALA A 182 13.89 5.94 4.04
CA ALA A 182 12.80 5.00 3.80
C ALA A 182 11.44 5.60 4.19
N TYR A 183 11.38 6.31 5.33
CA TYR A 183 10.15 6.96 5.78
C TYR A 183 9.70 8.09 4.84
N ALA A 184 10.63 8.92 4.37
CA ALA A 184 10.33 10.00 3.42
C ALA A 184 9.80 9.45 2.09
N GLU A 185 10.39 8.37 1.57
CA GLU A 185 9.93 7.70 0.35
C GLU A 185 8.53 7.08 0.53
N ILE A 186 8.29 6.40 1.67
CA ILE A 186 6.97 5.83 1.99
C ILE A 186 5.92 6.94 2.07
N ARG A 187 6.20 8.01 2.80
CA ARG A 187 5.27 9.15 2.93
C ARG A 187 4.96 9.77 1.57
N ALA A 188 5.98 10.08 0.77
CA ALA A 188 5.77 10.72 -0.53
C ALA A 188 4.86 9.88 -1.44
N ALA A 189 5.04 8.54 -1.44
CA ALA A 189 4.19 7.65 -2.19
C ALA A 189 2.77 7.56 -1.60
N VAL A 190 2.62 7.52 -0.27
CA VAL A 190 1.32 7.53 0.40
C VAL A 190 0.56 8.82 0.11
N ASP A 191 1.21 9.98 0.15
CA ASP A 191 0.59 11.29 -0.13
C ASP A 191 0.00 11.35 -1.54
N VAL A 192 0.70 10.78 -2.52
CA VAL A 192 0.17 10.63 -3.89
C VAL A 192 -1.07 9.74 -3.88
N ILE A 193 -1.01 8.56 -3.27
CA ILE A 193 -2.15 7.63 -3.21
C ILE A 193 -3.36 8.30 -2.55
N VAL A 194 -3.16 9.00 -1.43
CA VAL A 194 -4.20 9.68 -0.68
C VAL A 194 -4.86 10.79 -1.50
N ARG A 195 -4.04 11.58 -2.21
CA ARG A 195 -4.50 12.66 -3.10
C ARG A 195 -5.40 12.14 -4.21
N HIS A 196 -5.11 10.98 -4.78
CA HIS A 196 -5.94 10.39 -5.85
C HIS A 196 -7.17 9.69 -5.30
N ALA A 197 -7.06 9.04 -4.14
CA ALA A 197 -8.15 8.31 -3.48
C ALA A 197 -9.11 9.21 -2.67
N SER A 198 -8.82 10.49 -2.53
CA SER A 198 -9.71 11.50 -1.91
C SER A 198 -10.00 12.60 -2.92
N ARG A 199 -11.14 13.30 -2.85
CA ARG A 199 -11.22 14.59 -3.56
C ARG A 199 -10.19 15.53 -2.92
N VAL A 200 -9.38 16.14 -3.75
CA VAL A 200 -8.65 17.35 -3.40
C VAL A 200 -9.68 18.48 -3.42
N ASP A 201 -10.12 18.92 -2.24
CA ASP A 201 -10.76 20.22 -1.91
C ASP A 201 -10.64 20.27 -0.36
N ASP A 202 -10.00 21.17 0.38
CA ASP A 202 -9.36 22.48 0.15
C ASP A 202 -8.25 22.69 1.21
N ARG A 203 -7.10 23.21 0.79
CA ARG A 203 -6.43 24.36 1.43
C ARG A 203 -5.68 25.15 0.38
#